data_AF-A0A150QL48-F1
#
_entry.id   AF-A0A150QL48-F1
#
_cell.length_a   1.000
_cell.length_b   1.000
_cell.length_c   1.000
_cell.angle_alpha   90.00
_cell.angle_beta   90.00
_cell.angle_gamma   90.00
#
_symmetry.space_group_name_H-M   'P 1'
#
loop_
_entity.id
_entity.type
_entity.pdbx_description
1 polymer ?
#
loop_
_entity_poly.entity_id
_entity_poly.type
_entity_poly.pdbx_seq_one_letter_code
_entity_poly.pdbx_strand_id
1 'polypeptide(L)' 'MSHVRLVLLVEDFAVSRHFIDDGRSLGGAEKRQDEQALFRRAFDASVFRDKRIVCVTDRETGQFRSPDSILDEVLA' A
#
# COMPACT_ATOMS: atom_id res chain seq x y z
N MET A 1 8.83 9.75 -25.14
CA MET A 1 7.54 9.45 -24.51
C MET A 1 7.80 9.24 -23.03
N SER A 2 7.09 9.93 -22.13
CA SER A 2 7.27 9.70 -20.69
C SER A 2 6.78 8.29 -20.36
N HIS A 3 7.68 7.45 -19.83
CA HIS A 3 7.28 6.16 -19.29
C HIS A 3 6.42 6.41 -18.04
N VAL A 4 5.16 5.99 -18.08
CA VAL A 4 4.25 6.08 -16.93
C VAL A 4 4.19 4.73 -16.25
N ARG A 5 4.48 4.70 -14.95
CA ARG A 5 4.36 3.52 -14.08
C ARG A 5 3.19 3.73 -13.13
N LEU A 6 2.29 2.75 -13.07
CA LEU A 6 1.22 2.73 -12.07
C LEU A 6 1.74 2.02 -10.82
N VAL A 7 1.60 2.68 -9.67
CA VAL A 7 2.04 2.13 -8.38
C VAL A 7 0.85 2.00 -7.45
N LEU A 8 0.68 0.82 -6.85
CA LEU A 8 -0.25 0.61 -5.75
C LEU A 8 0.53 0.44 -4.45
N LEU A 9 0.31 1.35 -3.52
CA LEU A 9 0.82 1.23 -2.15
C LEU A 9 -0.13 0.36 -1.33
N VAL A 10 0.42 -0.61 -0.62
CA VAL A 10 -0.33 -1.56 0.21
C VAL A 10 0.23 -1.61 1.62
N GLU A 11 -0.63 -1.97 2.56
CA GLU A 11 -0.30 -2.17 3.96
C GLU A 11 -0.35 -3.66 4.32
N ASP A 12 0.55 -4.07 5.20
CA ASP A 12 0.54 -5.38 5.86
C ASP A 12 -0.20 -5.25 7.20
N PHE A 13 -1.52 -5.40 7.17
CA PHE A 13 -2.39 -5.25 8.33
C PHE A 13 -2.16 -6.32 9.42
N ALA A 14 -1.41 -7.40 9.14
CA ALA A 14 -1.10 -8.42 10.14
C ALA A 14 -0.03 -7.93 11.14
N VAL A 15 0.81 -6.98 10.72
CA VAL A 15 1.93 -6.47 11.53
C VAL A 15 1.89 -4.95 11.74
N SER A 16 1.08 -4.23 10.96
CA SER A 16 0.98 -2.77 11.07
C SER A 16 0.55 -2.31 12.46
N ARG A 17 1.30 -1.36 13.01
CA ARG A 17 1.11 -0.77 14.35
C ARG A 17 0.67 0.68 14.31
N HIS A 18 0.51 1.27 13.11
CA HIS A 18 0.06 2.65 12.98
C HIS A 18 -1.41 2.87 13.28
N PHE A 19 -2.18 1.79 13.44
CA PHE A 19 -3.57 1.86 13.83
C PHE A 19 -3.75 1.40 15.28
N ILE A 20 -3.51 2.35 16.18
CA ILE A 20 -4.20 2.36 17.48
C ILE A 20 -5.62 2.83 17.15
N ASP A 21 -6.63 1.98 17.41
CA ASP A 21 -8.03 2.37 17.28
C ASP A 21 -8.32 3.50 18.29
N ASP A 22 -8.22 4.73 17.81
CA ASP A 22 -8.51 5.94 18.58
C ASP A 22 -10.02 6.27 18.60
N GLY A 23 -10.85 5.39 18.03
CA GLY A 23 -12.28 5.58 17.86
C GLY A 23 -12.65 6.61 16.78
N ARG A 24 -11.69 7.14 16.01
CA ARG A 24 -11.92 8.15 14.96
C ARG A 24 -11.64 7.64 13.54
N SER A 25 -11.03 6.48 13.41
CA SER A 25 -10.78 5.85 12.11
C SER A 25 -12.09 5.41 11.45
N LEU A 26 -12.28 5.77 10.17
CA LEU A 26 -13.51 5.54 9.36
C LEU A 26 -13.84 4.06 9.08
N GLY A 27 -13.14 3.13 9.71
CA GLY A 27 -13.33 1.68 9.63
C GLY A 27 -12.15 0.95 10.28
N GLY A 28 -12.45 -0.11 11.04
CA GLY A 28 -11.43 -1.01 11.59
C GLY A 28 -10.65 -1.79 10.52
N ALA A 29 -9.72 -2.64 10.94
CA ALA A 29 -8.78 -3.33 10.05
C ALA A 29 -9.46 -4.15 8.92
N GLU A 30 -10.58 -4.81 9.22
CA GLU A 30 -11.33 -5.64 8.24
C GLU A 30 -11.81 -4.84 7.03
N LYS A 31 -12.43 -3.67 7.26
CA LYS A 31 -12.93 -2.80 6.18
C LYS A 31 -11.81 -2.34 5.25
N ARG A 32 -10.58 -2.25 5.75
CA ARG A 32 -9.41 -1.81 4.99
C ARG A 32 -8.73 -2.93 4.24
N GLN A 33 -8.77 -4.16 4.79
CA GLN A 33 -8.40 -5.34 4.01
C GLN A 33 -9.32 -5.48 2.79
N ASP A 34 -10.63 -5.27 2.99
CA ASP A 34 -11.61 -5.28 1.91
C ASP A 34 -11.35 -4.15 0.89
N GLU A 35 -11.11 -2.93 1.36
CA GLU A 35 -10.78 -1.79 0.50
C GLU A 35 -9.48 -2.01 -0.29
N GLN A 36 -8.42 -2.51 0.36
CA GLN A 36 -7.18 -2.87 -0.32
C GLN A 36 -7.39 -3.98 -1.36
N ALA A 37 -8.26 -4.95 -1.09
CA ALA A 37 -8.62 -5.97 -2.07
C ALA A 37 -9.33 -5.37 -3.30
N LEU A 38 -10.20 -4.37 -3.11
CA LEU A 38 -10.82 -3.63 -4.22
C LEU A 38 -9.77 -2.89 -5.06
N PHE A 39 -8.83 -2.19 -4.42
CA PHE A 39 -7.74 -1.51 -5.14
C PHE A 39 -6.82 -2.47 -5.88
N ARG A 40 -6.48 -3.62 -5.29
CA ARG A 40 -5.71 -4.68 -5.96
C ARG A 40 -6.43 -5.17 -7.22
N ARG A 41 -7.72 -5.46 -7.13
CA ARG A 41 -8.53 -5.88 -8.30
C ARG A 41 -8.53 -4.82 -9.40
N ALA A 42 -8.73 -3.55 -9.05
CA ALA A 42 -8.71 -2.44 -10.02
C ALA A 42 -7.32 -2.24 -10.64
N PHE A 43 -6.26 -2.36 -9.84
CA PHE A 43 -4.87 -2.26 -10.28
C PHE A 43 -4.50 -3.37 -11.26
N ASP A 44 -4.89 -4.61 -10.96
CA ASP A 44 -4.68 -5.76 -11.83
C ASP A 44 -5.42 -5.59 -13.16
N ALA A 45 -6.66 -5.10 -13.12
CA ALA A 45 -7.48 -4.83 -14.31
C ALA A 45 -7.03 -3.60 -15.13
N SER A 46 -6.16 -2.74 -14.59
CA SER A 46 -5.76 -1.52 -15.26
C SER A 46 -4.92 -1.78 -16.54
N VAL A 47 -5.04 -0.86 -17.51
CA VAL A 47 -4.38 -0.92 -18.83
C VAL A 47 -2.89 -0.58 -18.80
N PHE A 48 -2.37 -0.11 -17.67
CA PHE A 48 -0.94 0.20 -17.53
C PHE A 48 -0.13 -1.09 -17.66
N ARG A 49 0.93 -1.04 -18.48
CA ARG A 49 1.85 -2.18 -18.66
C ARG A 49 2.92 -2.23 -17.59
N ASP A 50 3.47 -1.07 -17.25
CA ASP A 50 4.44 -0.92 -16.15
C ASP A 50 3.67 -0.68 -14.85
N LYS A 51 3.62 -1.71 -14.02
CA LYS A 51 2.83 -1.76 -12.78
C LYS A 51 3.69 -2.30 -11.65
N ARG A 52 3.63 -1.65 -10.49
CA ARG A 52 4.30 -2.11 -9.26
C ARG A 52 3.40 -2.02 -8.04
N ILE A 53 3.39 -3.07 -7.22
CA ILE A 53 2.76 -3.03 -5.89
C ILE A 53 3.89 -2.90 -4.86
N VAL A 54 3.78 -1.94 -3.95
CA VAL A 54 4.80 -1.68 -2.92
C VAL A 54 4.15 -1.73 -1.54
N CYS A 55 4.67 -2.60 -0.67
CA CYS A 55 4.24 -2.66 0.72
C CYS A 55 4.92 -1.55 1.52
N VAL A 56 4.13 -0.67 2.12
CA VAL A 56 4.63 0.46 2.92
C VAL A 56 4.88 0.07 4.37
N THR A 57 4.38 -1.08 4.83
CA THR A 57 4.65 -1.57 6.19
C THR A 57 6.00 -2.26 6.24
N ASP A 58 6.81 -1.84 7.19
CA ASP A 58 8.03 -2.52 7.60
C ASP A 58 7.64 -3.75 8.43
N ARG A 59 8.05 -4.94 7.98
CA ARG A 59 7.64 -6.21 8.60
C ARG A 59 8.30 -6.49 9.95
N GLU A 60 9.45 -5.89 10.21
CA GLU A 60 10.20 -6.12 11.46
C GLU A 60 9.63 -5.26 12.59
N THR A 61 9.30 -4.01 12.27
CA THR A 61 8.86 -3.00 13.24
C THR A 61 7.34 -2.83 13.29
N GLY A 62 6.65 -3.19 12.22
CA GLY A 62 5.22 -2.91 12.02
C GLY A 62 4.91 -1.43 11.74
N GLN A 63 5.92 -0.58 11.59
CA GLN A 63 5.74 0.84 11.26
C GLN A 63 5.67 1.04 9.74
N PHE A 64 5.36 2.25 9.28
CA PHE A 64 5.61 2.57 7.87
C PHE A 64 7.09 2.73 7.61
N ARG A 65 7.51 2.22 6.44
CA ARG A 65 8.84 2.44 5.86
C ARG A 65 9.05 3.93 5.57
N SER A 66 10.31 4.34 5.47
CA SER A 66 10.62 5.72 5.10
C SER A 66 10.11 6.04 3.68
N PRO A 67 9.62 7.27 3.44
CA PRO A 67 9.22 7.71 2.11
C PRO A 67 10.32 7.55 1.06
N ASP A 68 11.57 7.84 1.43
CA ASP A 68 12.72 7.71 0.53
C ASP A 68 12.94 6.25 0.10
N SER A 69 12.83 5.28 1.04
CA SER A 69 12.95 3.86 0.70
C SER A 69 11.84 3.39 -0.24
N ILE A 70 10.62 3.89 -0.06
CA ILE A 70 9.49 3.59 -0.94
C ILE A 70 9.71 4.21 -2.32
N LEU A 71 10.21 5.44 -2.37
CA LEU A 71 10.48 6.15 -3.62
C LEU A 71 11.59 5.47 -4.42
N ASP A 72 12.70 5.12 -3.77
CA ASP A 72 13.81 4.39 -4.40
C ASP A 72 13.33 3.05 -4.96
N GLU A 73 12.48 2.33 -4.22
CA GLU A 73 11.87 1.11 -4.71
C GLU A 73 10.98 1.38 -5.93
N VAL A 74 10.15 2.42 -5.91
CA VAL A 74 9.25 2.75 -7.02
C VAL A 74 10.02 3.14 -8.28
N LEU A 75 11.13 3.85 -8.15
CA LEU A 75 11.92 4.39 -9.25
C LEU A 75 12.94 3.41 -9.86
N ALA A 76 13.37 2.39 -9.11
CA ALA A 76 14.20 1.30 -9.60
C ALA A 76 13.47 0.44 -10.66
#